data_AF-A0A146MG01-F1
#
_entry.id   AF-A0A146MG01-F1
#
_cell.length_a   1.000
_cell.length_b   1.000
_cell.length_c   1.000
_cell.angle_alpha   90.00
_cell.angle_beta   90.00
_cell.angle_gamma   90.00
#
_symmetry.space_group_name_H-M   'P 1'
#
loop_
_entity.id
_entity.type
_entity.pdbx_description
1 polymer ?
#
loop_
_entity_poly.entity_id
_entity_poly.type
_entity_poly.pdbx_seq_one_letter_code
_entity_poly.pdbx_strand_id
1 'polypeptide(L)'
;LAECARIDSLKIEALKTAEILCDNTKLFLLFFKFGFERVPKIGCGPACKRLIGAYYLKKDVTKLAGEVAQFPKYRGWRHQDLFRLAHLKAKPDDIARQALFAYISRGAETMNKHFNEPEPKPEAKEIVDYLNKVDSFRKERDPARAAETIETYMLTVDHLNFIHLKNRQVWCALLRQIPLRTLLDHFSLIARNKLFRSGRGWDADFKSCVRDSLQNNQAITDSGLHPSRVFIENIAYQFEAK
;
A
#
# COMPACT_ATOMS: atom_id res chain seq x y z
N LEU A 1 -21.74 6.11 0.82
CA LEU A 1 -20.96 7.37 0.87
C LEU A 1 -20.77 8.03 -0.50
N ALA A 2 -20.11 7.36 -1.47
CA ALA A 2 -19.94 7.94 -2.82
C ALA A 2 -21.27 8.27 -3.52
N GLU A 3 -22.30 7.42 -3.35
CA GLU A 3 -23.66 7.69 -3.83
C GLU A 3 -24.27 8.95 -3.17
N CYS A 4 -24.14 9.09 -1.85
CA CYS A 4 -24.58 10.28 -1.12
C CYS A 4 -23.89 11.56 -1.63
N ALA A 5 -22.61 11.46 -2.01
CA ALA A 5 -21.84 12.59 -2.55
C ALA A 5 -22.32 13.05 -3.94
N ARG A 6 -23.21 12.29 -4.61
CA ARG A 6 -23.86 12.70 -5.88
C ARG A 6 -25.13 13.50 -5.65
N ILE A 7 -25.75 13.35 -4.49
CA ILE A 7 -27.00 14.01 -4.16
C ILE A 7 -26.63 15.40 -3.64
N ASP A 8 -27.05 16.44 -4.35
CA ASP A 8 -26.60 17.82 -4.06
C ASP A 8 -26.85 18.25 -2.61
N SER A 9 -27.99 17.87 -2.03
CA SER A 9 -28.34 18.17 -0.63
C SER A 9 -27.43 17.47 0.39
N LEU A 10 -26.92 16.28 0.08
CA LEU A 10 -26.09 15.47 0.97
C LEU A 10 -24.59 15.58 0.68
N LYS A 11 -24.23 16.22 -0.43
CA LYS A 11 -22.87 16.22 -0.97
C LYS A 11 -21.83 16.71 0.02
N ILE A 12 -22.10 17.85 0.66
CA ILE A 12 -21.13 18.48 1.58
C ILE A 12 -20.90 17.59 2.79
N GLU A 13 -21.96 17.02 3.35
CA GLU A 13 -21.88 16.12 4.51
C GLU A 13 -21.17 14.82 4.14
N ALA A 14 -21.53 14.21 3.01
CA ALA A 14 -20.89 12.99 2.52
C ALA A 14 -19.38 13.19 2.29
N LEU A 15 -18.95 14.32 1.76
CA LEU A 15 -17.52 14.64 1.58
C LEU A 15 -16.79 14.87 2.91
N LYS A 16 -17.44 15.49 3.91
CA LYS A 16 -16.88 15.63 5.26
C LYS A 16 -16.73 14.27 5.94
N THR A 17 -17.75 13.41 5.84
CA THR A 17 -17.67 12.04 6.35
C THR A 17 -16.61 11.23 5.62
N ALA A 18 -16.40 11.47 4.32
CA ALA A 18 -15.31 10.82 3.57
C ALA A 18 -13.92 11.27 4.05
N GLU A 19 -13.74 12.51 4.48
CA GLU A 19 -12.47 12.98 5.08
C GLU A 19 -12.10 12.17 6.32
N ILE A 20 -13.10 11.77 7.11
CA ILE A 20 -12.91 10.99 8.35
C ILE A 20 -12.73 9.50 8.05
N LEU A 21 -13.60 8.93 7.22
CA LEU A 21 -13.63 7.47 6.99
C LEU A 21 -12.58 6.98 5.98
N CYS A 22 -12.17 7.81 5.02
CA CYS A 22 -11.21 7.44 3.98
C CYS A 22 -9.80 7.89 4.38
N ASP A 23 -9.36 7.47 5.56
CA ASP A 23 -8.08 7.85 6.15
C ASP A 23 -6.86 7.16 5.53
N ASN A 24 -7.06 6.06 4.79
CA ASN A 24 -5.99 5.29 4.15
C ASN A 24 -6.16 5.24 2.63
N THR A 25 -5.06 4.94 1.93
CA THR A 25 -4.99 5.00 0.46
C THR A 25 -6.02 4.10 -0.22
N LYS A 26 -6.24 2.89 0.29
CA LYS A 26 -7.21 1.95 -0.32
C LYS A 26 -8.61 2.55 -0.30
N LEU A 27 -9.09 2.99 0.86
CA LEU A 27 -10.42 3.58 0.99
C LEU A 27 -10.54 4.89 0.21
N PHE A 28 -9.51 5.74 0.25
CA PHE A 28 -9.51 7.02 -0.42
C PHE A 28 -9.59 6.89 -1.95
N LEU A 29 -8.71 6.07 -2.55
CA LEU A 29 -8.75 5.83 -3.99
C LEU A 29 -10.03 5.08 -4.40
N LEU A 30 -10.53 4.17 -3.57
CA LEU A 30 -11.78 3.46 -3.83
C LEU A 30 -13.00 4.38 -3.79
N PHE A 31 -13.03 5.35 -2.87
CA PHE A 31 -14.08 6.37 -2.81
C PHE A 31 -14.15 7.16 -4.13
N PHE A 32 -12.99 7.64 -4.62
CA PHE A 32 -12.93 8.37 -5.88
C PHE A 32 -13.25 7.50 -7.10
N LYS A 33 -12.80 6.24 -7.09
CA LYS A 33 -13.22 5.25 -8.09
C LYS A 33 -14.74 5.20 -8.20
N PHE A 34 -15.40 4.91 -7.09
CA PHE A 34 -16.85 4.81 -7.10
C PHE A 34 -17.51 6.14 -7.45
N GLY A 35 -16.97 7.28 -7.01
CA GLY A 35 -17.52 8.62 -7.27
C GLY A 35 -17.43 9.08 -8.73
N PHE A 36 -16.45 8.60 -9.50
CA PHE A 36 -16.18 9.08 -10.86
C PHE A 36 -16.40 8.03 -11.97
N GLU A 37 -16.45 6.74 -11.66
CA GLU A 37 -16.73 5.68 -12.65
C GLU A 37 -18.23 5.43 -12.88
N ARG A 38 -19.12 6.01 -12.07
CA ARG A 38 -20.57 5.96 -12.30
C ARG A 38 -21.15 7.36 -12.57
N VAL A 39 -22.17 7.40 -13.42
CA VAL A 39 -22.94 8.60 -13.77
C VAL A 39 -24.18 8.71 -12.86
N PRO A 40 -24.53 9.92 -12.38
CA PRO A 40 -23.78 11.17 -12.50
C PRO A 40 -22.49 11.13 -11.67
N LYS A 41 -21.42 11.78 -12.14
CA LYS A 41 -20.16 11.87 -11.37
C LYS A 41 -20.35 12.84 -10.21
N ILE A 42 -19.64 12.63 -9.09
CA ILE A 42 -19.68 13.57 -7.95
C ILE A 42 -19.19 14.99 -8.31
N GLY A 43 -18.46 15.14 -9.41
CA GLY A 43 -17.90 16.42 -9.88
C GLY A 43 -16.73 16.91 -9.00
N CYS A 44 -15.82 17.68 -9.58
CA CYS A 44 -14.63 18.20 -8.87
C CYS A 44 -14.77 19.68 -8.49
N GLY A 45 -15.83 20.02 -7.77
CA GLY A 45 -16.05 21.36 -7.22
C GLY A 45 -15.15 21.67 -6.02
N PRO A 46 -15.24 22.89 -5.43
CA PRO A 46 -14.38 23.33 -4.33
C PRO A 46 -14.35 22.38 -3.13
N ALA A 47 -15.48 21.79 -2.74
CA ALA A 47 -15.55 20.84 -1.63
C ALA A 47 -14.78 19.54 -1.92
N CYS A 48 -14.88 19.02 -3.15
CA CYS A 48 -14.12 17.83 -3.58
C CYS A 48 -12.62 18.12 -3.61
N LYS A 49 -12.21 19.28 -4.15
CA LYS A 49 -10.80 19.71 -4.14
C LYS A 49 -10.26 19.87 -2.72
N ARG A 50 -11.08 20.35 -1.79
CA ARG A 50 -10.72 20.46 -0.37
C ARG A 50 -10.52 19.09 0.29
N LEU A 51 -11.40 18.12 0.02
CA LEU A 51 -11.23 16.74 0.50
C LEU A 51 -9.91 16.13 -0.02
N ILE A 52 -9.63 16.30 -1.31
CA ILE A 52 -8.37 15.87 -1.92
C ILE A 52 -7.18 16.57 -1.24
N GLY A 53 -7.21 17.90 -1.12
CA GLY A 53 -6.18 18.67 -0.44
C GLY A 53 -5.96 18.25 1.01
N ALA A 54 -7.03 17.99 1.77
CA ALA A 54 -6.94 17.56 3.15
C ALA A 54 -6.15 16.25 3.29
N TYR A 55 -6.38 15.28 2.39
CA TYR A 55 -5.67 14.00 2.42
C TYR A 55 -4.16 14.15 2.18
N TYR A 56 -3.74 14.96 1.21
CA TYR A 56 -2.33 15.04 0.81
C TYR A 56 -1.53 16.16 1.51
N LEU A 57 -2.19 17.21 2.01
CA LEU A 57 -1.51 18.37 2.59
C LEU A 57 -1.51 18.35 4.13
N LYS A 58 -2.49 17.71 4.78
CA LYS A 58 -2.54 17.64 6.26
C LYS A 58 -1.73 16.48 6.84
N LYS A 59 -1.49 15.43 6.06
CA LYS A 59 -0.72 14.26 6.52
C LYS A 59 0.76 14.58 6.64
N ASP A 60 1.38 13.98 7.65
CA ASP A 60 2.84 13.90 7.74
C ASP A 60 3.44 13.37 6.42
N VAL A 61 4.54 13.99 5.98
CA VAL A 61 5.13 13.72 4.66
C VAL A 61 5.73 12.32 4.59
N THR A 62 6.37 11.85 5.66
CA THR A 62 6.99 10.52 5.72
C THR A 62 5.91 9.43 5.74
N LYS A 63 4.85 9.62 6.53
CA LYS A 63 3.68 8.72 6.52
C LYS A 63 3.02 8.67 5.14
N LEU A 64 2.83 9.82 4.50
CA LEU A 64 2.24 9.88 3.16
C LEU A 64 3.13 9.21 2.10
N ALA A 65 4.45 9.37 2.20
CA ALA A 65 5.40 8.69 1.32
C ALA A 65 5.29 7.17 1.46
N GLY A 66 5.20 6.65 2.69
CA GLY A 66 4.96 5.23 2.96
C GLY A 66 3.65 4.72 2.35
N GLU A 67 2.55 5.45 2.53
CA GLU A 67 1.25 5.08 1.96
C GLU A 67 1.24 5.07 0.42
N VAL A 68 1.89 6.05 -0.22
CA VAL A 68 2.01 6.17 -1.68
C VAL A 68 2.93 5.10 -2.25
N ALA A 69 4.03 4.79 -1.55
CA ALA A 69 4.96 3.73 -1.89
C ALA A 69 4.33 2.35 -1.76
N GLN A 70 3.50 2.12 -0.75
CA GLN A 70 2.78 0.87 -0.57
C GLN A 70 1.68 0.70 -1.61
N PHE A 71 0.91 1.76 -1.89
CA PHE A 71 -0.24 1.72 -2.79
C PHE A 71 -0.16 2.78 -3.88
N PRO A 72 0.74 2.62 -4.88
CA PRO A 72 0.86 3.60 -5.96
C PRO A 72 -0.44 3.76 -6.76
N LYS A 73 -1.24 2.69 -6.79
CA LYS A 73 -2.59 2.64 -7.35
C LYS A 73 -3.44 1.64 -6.58
N TYR A 74 -4.75 1.83 -6.59
CA TYR A 74 -5.69 0.86 -6.05
C TYR A 74 -6.91 0.74 -6.97
N ARG A 75 -7.26 -0.49 -7.36
CA ARG A 75 -8.42 -0.81 -8.23
C ARG A 75 -8.50 0.06 -9.51
N GLY A 76 -7.35 0.38 -10.10
CA GLY A 76 -7.21 1.14 -11.34
C GLY A 76 -6.98 2.65 -11.16
N TRP A 77 -7.25 3.20 -9.98
CA TRP A 77 -7.05 4.62 -9.67
C TRP A 77 -5.68 4.89 -9.08
N ARG A 78 -5.05 6.00 -9.47
CA ARG A 78 -3.72 6.41 -8.99
C ARG A 78 -3.82 7.71 -8.20
N HIS A 79 -2.84 7.96 -7.33
CA HIS A 79 -2.68 9.27 -6.69
C HIS A 79 -2.58 10.41 -7.73
N GLN A 80 -1.89 10.14 -8.85
CA GLN A 80 -1.75 11.08 -9.98
C GLN A 80 -3.10 11.56 -10.53
N ASP A 81 -4.12 10.71 -10.56
CA ASP A 81 -5.45 11.08 -11.07
C ASP A 81 -6.11 12.13 -10.17
N LEU A 82 -5.95 11.97 -8.84
CA LEU A 82 -6.46 12.94 -7.87
C LEU A 82 -5.69 14.26 -7.91
N PHE A 83 -4.38 14.22 -8.16
CA PHE A 83 -3.57 15.41 -8.37
C PHE A 83 -4.04 16.23 -9.56
N ARG A 84 -4.38 15.58 -10.67
CA ARG A 84 -4.94 16.23 -11.86
C ARG A 84 -6.30 16.86 -11.58
N LEU A 85 -7.15 16.18 -10.82
CA LEU A 85 -8.49 16.66 -10.46
C LEU A 85 -8.45 17.89 -9.55
N ALA A 86 -7.56 17.89 -8.55
CA ALA A 86 -7.51 18.95 -7.54
C ALA A 86 -6.48 20.05 -7.81
N HIS A 87 -5.61 19.87 -8.81
CA HIS A 87 -4.47 20.76 -9.09
C HIS A 87 -3.59 20.96 -7.85
N LEU A 88 -3.26 19.86 -7.17
CA LEU A 88 -2.49 19.91 -5.94
C LEU A 88 -1.09 20.47 -6.17
N LYS A 89 -0.67 21.36 -5.26
CA LYS A 89 0.68 21.89 -5.17
C LYS A 89 1.09 21.91 -3.70
N ALA A 90 2.33 21.51 -3.43
CA ALA A 90 2.93 21.71 -2.12
C ALA A 90 3.29 23.20 -1.97
N LYS A 91 3.42 23.66 -0.72
CA LYS A 91 3.88 25.02 -0.46
C LYS A 91 5.37 25.16 -0.85
N PRO A 92 5.84 26.37 -1.24
CA PRO A 92 7.22 26.58 -1.69
C PRO A 92 8.29 26.24 -0.65
N ASP A 93 7.95 26.34 0.64
CA ASP A 93 8.80 26.04 1.80
C ASP A 93 8.87 24.54 2.15
N ASP A 94 7.88 23.74 1.74
CA ASP A 94 7.82 22.31 2.03
C ASP A 94 8.53 21.47 0.94
N ILE A 95 9.87 21.48 0.98
CA ILE A 95 10.73 20.82 -0.03
C ILE A 95 10.53 19.30 -0.04
N ALA A 96 10.37 18.67 1.13
CA ALA A 96 10.11 17.23 1.25
C ALA A 96 8.83 16.81 0.54
N ARG A 97 7.74 17.55 0.75
CA ARG A 97 6.46 17.26 0.08
C ARG A 97 6.50 17.58 -1.40
N GLN A 98 7.25 18.60 -1.83
CA GLN A 98 7.47 18.86 -3.25
C GLN A 98 8.15 17.67 -3.93
N ALA A 99 9.16 17.04 -3.30
CA ALA A 99 9.80 15.83 -3.82
C ALA A 99 8.79 14.67 -3.96
N LEU A 100 7.99 14.42 -2.92
CA LEU A 100 6.92 13.41 -2.96
C LEU A 100 5.89 13.70 -4.06
N PHE A 101 5.50 14.96 -4.24
CA PHE A 101 4.52 15.36 -5.25
C PHE A 101 5.07 15.21 -6.67
N ALA A 102 6.37 15.47 -6.87
CA ALA A 102 7.07 15.19 -8.12
C ALA A 102 7.09 13.68 -8.42
N TYR A 103 7.39 12.85 -7.41
CA TYR A 103 7.33 11.39 -7.52
C TYR A 103 5.93 10.89 -7.90
N ILE A 104 4.87 11.34 -7.22
CA ILE A 104 3.47 10.98 -7.53
C ILE A 104 3.11 11.37 -8.96
N SER A 105 3.52 12.56 -9.39
CA SER A 105 3.08 13.15 -10.65
C SER A 105 3.82 12.60 -11.86
N ARG A 106 5.12 12.31 -11.73
CA ARG A 106 6.03 12.04 -12.85
C ARG A 106 7.06 10.92 -12.57
N GLY A 107 7.08 10.34 -11.38
CA GLY A 107 7.96 9.22 -11.01
C GLY A 107 9.33 9.65 -10.46
N ALA A 108 10.15 8.65 -10.10
CA ALA A 108 11.45 8.82 -9.47
C ALA A 108 12.43 9.66 -10.30
N GLU A 109 12.45 9.50 -11.63
CA GLU A 109 13.36 10.26 -12.49
C GLU A 109 13.16 11.77 -12.37
N THR A 110 11.90 12.24 -12.35
CA THR A 110 11.61 13.67 -12.22
C THR A 110 11.90 14.18 -10.81
N MET A 111 11.62 13.36 -9.80
CA MET A 111 11.99 13.67 -8.42
C MET A 111 13.52 13.85 -8.29
N ASN A 112 14.31 12.90 -8.79
CA ASN A 112 15.77 12.94 -8.67
C ASN A 112 16.37 14.15 -9.40
N LYS A 113 15.90 14.47 -10.60
CA LYS A 113 16.34 15.66 -11.37
C LYS A 113 16.14 17.00 -10.64
N HIS A 114 15.20 17.09 -9.70
CA HIS A 114 14.86 18.34 -9.02
C HIS A 114 15.29 18.39 -7.55
N PHE A 115 15.53 17.23 -6.94
CA PHE A 115 15.76 17.11 -5.50
C PHE A 115 17.02 16.29 -5.13
N ASN A 116 17.62 15.58 -6.08
CA ASN A 116 18.83 14.78 -5.87
C ASN A 116 20.02 15.21 -6.75
N GLU A 117 19.75 15.80 -7.91
CA GLU A 117 20.75 16.21 -8.90
C GLU A 117 20.61 17.71 -9.22
N PRO A 118 21.71 18.46 -9.43
CA PRO A 118 23.11 18.04 -9.28
C PRO A 118 23.57 17.92 -7.82
N GLU A 119 22.89 18.60 -6.89
CA GLU A 119 23.16 18.53 -5.45
C GLU A 119 21.91 18.05 -4.69
N PRO A 120 22.03 17.06 -3.79
CA PRO A 120 20.91 16.60 -2.98
C PRO A 120 20.39 17.70 -2.04
N LYS A 121 19.08 17.92 -2.06
CA LYS A 121 18.43 18.84 -1.11
C LYS A 121 18.28 18.14 0.25
N PRO A 122 18.95 18.62 1.32
CA PRO A 122 18.98 17.92 2.60
C PRO A 122 17.58 17.76 3.20
N GLU A 123 16.68 18.72 2.98
CA GLU A 123 15.32 18.72 3.50
C GLU A 123 14.43 17.63 2.86
N ALA A 124 14.75 17.19 1.64
CA ALA A 124 14.01 16.14 0.95
C ALA A 124 14.72 14.78 0.96
N LYS A 125 15.95 14.72 1.49
CA LYS A 125 16.83 13.55 1.40
C LYS A 125 16.15 12.27 1.87
N GLU A 126 15.52 12.29 3.04
CA GLU A 126 14.84 11.11 3.60
C GLU A 126 13.75 10.57 2.66
N ILE A 127 12.91 11.45 2.10
CA ILE A 127 11.83 11.09 1.19
C ILE A 127 12.38 10.56 -0.13
N VAL A 128 13.39 11.24 -0.68
CA VAL A 128 14.07 10.85 -1.93
C VAL A 128 14.71 9.48 -1.79
N ASP A 129 15.48 9.25 -0.72
CA ASP A 129 16.17 7.99 -0.43
C ASP A 129 15.18 6.85 -0.24
N TYR A 130 14.13 7.06 0.56
CA TYR A 130 13.08 6.07 0.78
C TYR A 130 12.37 5.67 -0.53
N LEU A 131 11.91 6.65 -1.31
CA LEU A 131 11.18 6.37 -2.56
C LEU A 131 12.07 5.72 -3.61
N ASN A 132 13.33 6.14 -3.73
CA ASN A 132 14.30 5.50 -4.62
C ASN A 132 14.57 4.05 -4.20
N LYS A 133 14.70 3.78 -2.89
CA LYS A 133 14.88 2.42 -2.38
C LYS A 133 13.67 1.55 -2.73
N VAL A 134 12.45 2.01 -2.52
CA VAL A 134 11.23 1.26 -2.90
C VAL A 134 11.19 1.01 -4.41
N ASP A 135 11.53 1.99 -5.23
CA ASP A 135 11.56 1.84 -6.69
C ASP A 135 12.63 0.83 -7.15
N SER A 136 13.80 0.83 -6.50
CA SER A 136 14.84 -0.19 -6.72
C SER A 136 14.39 -1.58 -6.29
N PHE A 137 13.70 -1.69 -5.15
CA PHE A 137 13.20 -2.96 -4.62
C PHE A 137 12.20 -3.61 -5.57
N ARG A 138 11.32 -2.83 -6.19
CA ARG A 138 10.37 -3.35 -7.19
C ARG A 138 11.06 -3.97 -8.41
N LYS A 139 12.26 -3.51 -8.74
CA LYS A 139 13.10 -3.99 -9.85
C LYS A 139 14.06 -5.10 -9.43
N GLU A 140 14.24 -5.32 -8.12
CA GLU A 140 15.10 -6.36 -7.57
C GLU A 140 14.59 -7.75 -8.01
N ARG A 141 15.55 -8.63 -8.31
CA ARG A 141 15.30 -10.00 -8.74
C ARG A 141 15.97 -11.01 -7.82
N ASP A 142 16.98 -10.60 -7.06
CA ASP A 142 17.66 -11.44 -6.08
C ASP A 142 16.83 -11.57 -4.79
N PRO A 143 16.35 -12.78 -4.47
CA PRO A 143 15.57 -13.01 -3.26
C PRO A 143 16.29 -12.67 -1.96
N ALA A 144 17.62 -12.81 -1.90
CA ALA A 144 18.38 -12.55 -0.68
C ALA A 144 18.41 -11.04 -0.36
N ARG A 145 18.73 -10.22 -1.38
CA ARG A 145 18.67 -8.76 -1.27
C ARG A 145 17.26 -8.24 -1.02
N ALA A 146 16.26 -8.89 -1.64
CA ALA A 146 14.86 -8.56 -1.38
C ALA A 146 14.48 -8.81 0.09
N ALA A 147 14.87 -9.96 0.67
CA ALA A 147 14.63 -10.28 2.07
C ALA A 147 15.29 -9.26 3.02
N GLU A 148 16.56 -8.91 2.79
CA GLU A 148 17.27 -7.89 3.58
C GLU A 148 16.58 -6.52 3.52
N THR A 149 16.12 -6.12 2.33
CA THR A 149 15.43 -4.84 2.13
C THR A 149 14.07 -4.81 2.85
N ILE A 150 13.35 -5.94 2.85
CA ILE A 150 12.06 -6.09 3.56
C ILE A 150 12.23 -5.87 5.06
N GLU A 151 13.27 -6.45 5.65
CA GLU A 151 13.55 -6.34 7.08
C GLU A 151 14.05 -4.93 7.45
N THR A 152 14.91 -4.34 6.61
CA THR A 152 15.49 -3.01 6.89
C THR A 152 14.47 -1.88 6.78
N TYR A 153 13.59 -1.94 5.78
CA TYR A 153 12.64 -0.85 5.47
C TYR A 153 11.19 -1.21 5.83
N MET A 154 10.98 -2.31 6.54
CA MET A 154 9.66 -2.80 6.95
C MET A 154 8.67 -2.89 5.77
N LEU A 155 9.14 -3.34 4.61
CA LEU A 155 8.30 -3.42 3.41
C LEU A 155 7.23 -4.51 3.57
N THR A 156 6.03 -4.21 3.07
CA THR A 156 4.88 -5.11 3.13
C THR A 156 4.72 -5.91 1.84
N VAL A 157 3.82 -6.92 1.86
CA VAL A 157 3.46 -7.74 0.68
C VAL A 157 3.05 -6.89 -0.52
N ASP A 158 2.44 -5.73 -0.29
CA ASP A 158 1.97 -4.83 -1.35
C ASP A 158 3.12 -4.19 -2.17
N HIS A 159 4.36 -4.22 -1.66
CA HIS A 159 5.54 -3.75 -2.38
C HIS A 159 6.13 -4.81 -3.32
N LEU A 160 5.74 -6.07 -3.20
CA LEU A 160 6.36 -7.19 -3.91
C LEU A 160 6.04 -7.19 -5.40
N ASN A 161 7.00 -7.67 -6.20
CA ASN A 161 6.76 -8.08 -7.59
C ASN A 161 6.37 -9.57 -7.66
N PHE A 162 5.95 -10.03 -8.85
CA PHE A 162 5.48 -11.40 -9.04
C PHE A 162 6.55 -12.48 -8.82
N ILE A 163 7.83 -12.14 -8.94
CA ILE A 163 8.96 -13.05 -8.72
C ILE A 163 9.08 -13.33 -7.22
N HIS A 164 9.04 -12.27 -6.42
CA HIS A 164 9.12 -12.32 -4.96
C HIS A 164 8.00 -13.18 -4.35
N LEU A 165 6.78 -13.11 -4.89
CA LEU A 165 5.63 -13.87 -4.40
C LEU A 165 5.80 -15.40 -4.50
N LYS A 166 6.75 -15.90 -5.29
CA LYS A 166 7.04 -17.33 -5.46
C LYS A 166 8.28 -17.80 -4.69
N ASN A 167 8.90 -16.93 -3.90
CA ASN A 167 10.16 -17.25 -3.23
C ASN A 167 9.98 -17.42 -1.71
N ARG A 168 10.42 -18.56 -1.16
CA ARG A 168 10.29 -18.88 0.27
C ARG A 168 11.07 -17.93 1.17
N GLN A 169 12.29 -17.55 0.79
CA GLN A 169 13.16 -16.68 1.59
C GLN A 169 12.53 -15.29 1.79
N VAL A 170 11.96 -14.72 0.71
CA VAL A 170 11.22 -13.46 0.77
C VAL A 170 10.01 -13.58 1.70
N TRP A 171 9.24 -14.65 1.58
CA TRP A 171 8.09 -14.87 2.46
C TRP A 171 8.51 -15.07 3.92
N CYS A 172 9.62 -15.76 4.21
CA CYS A 172 10.14 -15.86 5.57
C CYS A 172 10.47 -14.49 6.17
N ALA A 173 11.10 -13.59 5.40
CA ALA A 173 11.35 -12.22 5.84
C ALA A 173 10.05 -11.46 6.13
N LEU A 174 9.04 -11.60 5.27
CA LEU A 174 7.73 -10.98 5.48
C LEU A 174 6.99 -11.55 6.70
N LEU A 175 7.02 -12.86 6.90
CA LEU A 175 6.28 -13.56 7.96
C LEU A 175 6.68 -13.05 9.36
N ARG A 176 7.91 -12.59 9.54
CA ARG A 176 8.39 -12.00 10.80
C ARG A 176 7.67 -10.71 11.19
N GLN A 177 7.10 -9.98 10.23
CA GLN A 177 6.51 -8.66 10.43
C GLN A 177 5.07 -8.51 9.89
N ILE A 178 4.54 -9.51 9.21
CA ILE A 178 3.23 -9.41 8.55
C ILE A 178 2.08 -9.48 9.57
N PRO A 179 1.09 -8.57 9.49
CA PRO A 179 -0.12 -8.70 10.30
C PRO A 179 -0.88 -9.99 9.96
N LEU A 180 -1.42 -10.66 10.97
CA LEU A 180 -2.10 -11.96 10.82
C LEU A 180 -3.25 -11.92 9.80
N ARG A 181 -4.02 -10.83 9.76
CA ARG A 181 -5.08 -10.62 8.76
C ARG A 181 -4.53 -10.61 7.33
N THR A 182 -3.39 -9.95 7.12
CA THR A 182 -2.73 -9.89 5.81
C THR A 182 -2.15 -11.24 5.43
N LEU A 183 -1.60 -12.00 6.39
CA LEU A 183 -1.16 -13.38 6.14
C LEU A 183 -2.32 -14.24 5.65
N LEU A 184 -3.48 -14.17 6.33
CA LEU A 184 -4.68 -14.90 5.93
C LEU A 184 -5.17 -14.51 4.52
N ASP A 185 -5.14 -13.23 4.16
CA ASP A 185 -5.47 -12.77 2.79
C ASP A 185 -4.58 -13.40 1.70
N HIS A 186 -3.36 -13.85 2.05
CA HIS A 186 -2.39 -14.43 1.11
C HIS A 186 -2.12 -15.92 1.34
N PHE A 187 -2.82 -16.57 2.27
CA PHE A 187 -2.50 -17.95 2.65
C PHE A 187 -2.76 -18.94 1.50
N SER A 188 -3.87 -18.76 0.78
CA SER A 188 -4.19 -19.51 -0.44
C SER A 188 -3.13 -19.31 -1.53
N LEU A 189 -2.60 -18.10 -1.69
CA LEU A 189 -1.53 -17.80 -2.63
C LEU A 189 -0.24 -18.56 -2.30
N ILE A 190 0.15 -18.60 -1.02
CA ILE A 190 1.31 -19.35 -0.53
C ILE A 190 1.16 -20.85 -0.85
N ALA A 191 -0.03 -21.40 -0.61
CA ALA A 191 -0.35 -22.80 -0.89
C ALA A 191 -0.29 -23.11 -2.40
N ARG A 192 -0.94 -22.29 -3.22
CA ARG A 192 -0.96 -22.43 -4.68
C ARG A 192 0.43 -22.33 -5.31
N ASN A 193 1.29 -21.48 -4.76
CA ASN A 193 2.70 -21.38 -5.17
C ASN A 193 3.57 -22.53 -4.65
N LYS A 194 2.97 -23.52 -3.95
CA LYS A 194 3.62 -24.72 -3.40
C LYS A 194 4.79 -24.41 -2.46
N LEU A 195 4.74 -23.27 -1.77
CA LEU A 195 5.85 -22.80 -0.93
C LEU A 195 6.10 -23.70 0.28
N PHE A 196 5.07 -24.39 0.77
CA PHE A 196 5.23 -25.36 1.86
C PHE A 196 6.02 -26.62 1.50
N ARG A 197 6.23 -26.92 0.22
CA ARG A 197 6.89 -28.16 -0.22
C ARG A 197 8.30 -27.88 -0.69
N SER A 198 9.24 -28.78 -0.37
CA SER A 198 10.60 -28.82 -0.93
C SER A 198 10.83 -30.20 -1.55
N GLY A 199 10.90 -30.25 -2.88
CA GLY A 199 10.90 -31.52 -3.63
C GLY A 199 9.65 -32.34 -3.35
N ARG A 200 9.82 -33.59 -2.90
CA ARG A 200 8.71 -34.47 -2.48
C ARG A 200 8.27 -34.26 -1.03
N GLY A 201 9.05 -33.53 -0.23
CA GLY A 201 8.83 -33.33 1.18
C GLY A 201 8.25 -31.97 1.53
N TRP A 202 8.07 -31.72 2.82
CA TRP A 202 7.75 -30.40 3.35
C TRP A 202 9.02 -29.61 3.60
N ASP A 203 8.95 -28.30 3.38
CA ASP A 203 9.99 -27.37 3.78
C ASP A 203 9.82 -27.07 5.28
N ALA A 204 10.72 -27.59 6.11
CA ALA A 204 10.61 -27.51 7.57
C ALA A 204 10.76 -26.06 8.08
N ASP A 205 11.69 -25.31 7.49
CA ASP A 205 11.99 -23.93 7.87
C ASP A 205 10.81 -23.02 7.53
N PHE A 206 10.31 -23.12 6.30
CA PHE A 206 9.14 -22.33 5.87
C PHE A 206 7.90 -22.65 6.69
N LYS A 207 7.69 -23.93 7.01
CA LYS A 207 6.61 -24.36 7.90
C LYS A 207 6.73 -23.76 9.30
N SER A 208 7.94 -23.70 9.85
CA SER A 208 8.17 -23.09 11.15
C SER A 208 7.80 -21.62 11.11
N CYS A 209 8.30 -20.86 10.12
CA CYS A 209 8.00 -19.43 10.00
C CYS A 209 6.49 -19.13 9.92
N VAL A 210 5.75 -19.93 9.15
CA VAL A 210 4.29 -19.78 9.07
C VAL A 210 3.61 -20.15 10.38
N ARG A 211 4.04 -21.24 11.03
CA ARG A 211 3.50 -21.65 12.33
C ARG A 211 3.71 -20.56 13.38
N ASP A 212 4.91 -20.01 13.47
CA ASP A 212 5.28 -18.99 14.45
C ASP A 212 4.43 -17.73 14.27
N SER A 213 4.16 -17.36 13.01
CA SER A 213 3.27 -16.24 12.67
C SER A 213 1.81 -16.51 13.06
N LEU A 214 1.31 -17.73 12.85
CA LEU A 214 -0.07 -18.12 13.16
C LEU A 214 -0.32 -18.36 14.65
N GLN A 215 0.71 -18.74 15.41
CA GLN A 215 0.61 -19.06 16.84
C GLN A 215 1.00 -17.90 17.77
N ASN A 216 1.26 -16.72 17.21
CA ASN A 216 1.52 -15.52 17.99
C ASN A 216 0.24 -15.03 18.69
N ASN A 217 0.07 -15.39 19.97
CA ASN A 217 -1.10 -15.06 20.77
C ASN A 217 -1.41 -13.56 20.86
N GLN A 218 -0.36 -12.73 20.89
CA GLN A 218 -0.52 -11.27 20.89
C GLN A 218 -1.10 -10.81 19.55
N ALA A 219 -0.52 -11.25 18.44
CA ALA A 219 -1.03 -10.93 17.11
C ALA A 219 -2.46 -11.45 16.86
N ILE A 220 -2.83 -12.61 17.41
CA ILE A 220 -4.20 -13.14 17.34
C ILE A 220 -5.17 -12.19 18.07
N THR A 221 -4.84 -11.81 19.30
CA THR A 221 -5.67 -10.93 20.13
C THR A 221 -5.84 -9.55 19.48
N ASP A 222 -4.76 -8.98 18.97
CA ASP A 222 -4.75 -7.65 18.36
C ASP A 222 -5.42 -7.61 16.98
N SER A 223 -5.49 -8.74 16.27
CA SER A 223 -5.98 -8.79 14.90
C SER A 223 -7.48 -8.55 14.73
N GLY A 224 -8.26 -8.69 15.82
CA GLY A 224 -9.72 -8.66 15.78
C GLY A 224 -10.32 -9.62 14.75
N LEU A 225 -9.67 -10.77 14.52
CA LEU A 225 -10.10 -11.74 13.52
C LEU A 225 -11.34 -12.50 14.01
N HIS A 226 -12.41 -12.43 13.23
CA HIS A 226 -13.59 -13.24 13.47
C HIS A 226 -13.29 -14.72 13.15
N PRO A 227 -13.73 -15.69 13.95
CA PRO A 227 -13.47 -17.12 13.71
C PRO A 227 -13.88 -17.61 12.32
N SER A 228 -14.97 -17.06 11.76
CA SER A 228 -15.39 -17.40 10.39
C SER A 228 -14.32 -17.10 9.34
N ARG A 229 -13.48 -16.08 9.53
CA ARG A 229 -12.41 -15.75 8.58
C ARG A 229 -11.37 -16.86 8.53
N VAL A 230 -10.95 -17.35 9.70
CA VAL A 230 -9.99 -18.47 9.81
C VAL A 230 -10.58 -19.73 9.16
N PHE A 231 -11.87 -20.00 9.40
CA PHE A 231 -12.56 -21.13 8.82
C PHE A 231 -12.61 -21.07 7.29
N ILE A 232 -12.94 -19.91 6.71
CA ILE A 232 -12.96 -19.70 5.26
C ILE A 232 -11.57 -19.97 4.65
N GLU A 233 -10.51 -19.44 5.24
CA GLU A 233 -9.16 -19.65 4.72
C GLU A 233 -8.68 -21.10 4.85
N ASN A 234 -9.07 -21.79 5.93
CA ASN A 234 -8.77 -23.22 6.08
C ASN A 234 -9.45 -24.05 4.98
N ILE A 235 -10.72 -23.76 4.67
CA ILE A 235 -11.42 -24.41 3.55
C ILE A 235 -10.68 -24.11 2.24
N ALA A 236 -10.37 -22.84 1.96
CA ALA A 236 -9.68 -22.44 0.74
C ALA A 236 -8.32 -23.15 0.59
N TYR A 237 -7.56 -23.26 1.68
CA TYR A 237 -6.30 -24.00 1.72
C TYR A 237 -6.49 -25.47 1.35
N GLN A 238 -7.49 -26.15 1.91
CA GLN A 238 -7.75 -27.56 1.61
C GLN A 238 -8.09 -27.82 0.14
N PHE A 239 -8.67 -26.83 -0.56
CA PHE A 239 -8.90 -26.90 -2.00
C PHE A 239 -7.61 -26.69 -2.81
N GLU A 240 -6.81 -25.68 -2.47
CA GLU A 240 -5.57 -25.31 -3.20
C GLU A 240 -4.38 -26.26 -2.90
N ALA A 241 -4.39 -26.96 -1.78
CA ALA A 241 -3.32 -27.87 -1.37
C ALA A 241 -3.37 -29.26 -2.04
N LYS A 242 -4.44 -29.55 -2.79
CA LYS A 242 -4.58 -30.73 -3.65
C LYS A 242 -3.77 -30.56 -4.94
#